data_AF-A0A2D7XGA5-F1
#
_entry.id   AF-A0A2D7XGA5-F1
#
_cell.length_a   1.000
_cell.length_b   1.000
_cell.length_c   1.000
_cell.angle_alpha   90.00
_cell.angle_beta   90.00
_cell.angle_gamma   90.00
#
_symmetry.space_group_name_H-M   'P 1'
#
loop_
_entity.id
_entity.type
_entity.pdbx_description
1 polymer ?
#
loop_
_entity_poly.entity_id
_entity_poly.type
_entity_poly.pdbx_seq_one_letter_code
_entity_poly.pdbx_strand_id
1 'polypeptide(L)'
;MNSPQFPESLAQIQGEFIANWQNLLAQAQAGSLPPPKDRRFSSAAWQAHPNYLFLAHAHLLAAQTMQQMIDAADLPEDQRERLKFSAMQWLDAIAPSNYLATNPDVQQTLVESKGMSLLQGMTNFLEDMQKGRMSQTDESRFQVGENLAITPGQVVFENALFQLVQYEPQTTQVYKTPLLMVPPCINKYYILDLQPENSFVRYAVDQGFTVFMI
;
A
#
# COMPACT_ATOMS: atom_id res chain seq x y z
N MET A 1 36.17 1.84 23.45
CA MET A 1 34.91 2.14 24.15
C MET A 1 34.17 0.81 24.24
N ASN A 2 34.03 0.26 25.45
CA ASN A 2 33.32 -1.00 25.63
C ASN A 2 31.83 -0.75 25.36
N SER A 3 31.29 -1.35 24.30
CA SER A 3 29.84 -1.39 24.11
C SER A 3 29.21 -1.99 25.38
N PRO A 4 28.16 -1.38 25.94
CA PRO A 4 27.49 -1.92 27.13
C PRO A 4 27.04 -3.36 26.86
N GLN A 5 27.17 -4.23 27.85
CA GLN A 5 26.69 -5.60 27.73
C GLN A 5 25.16 -5.58 27.59
N PHE A 6 24.61 -6.49 26.79
CA PHE A 6 23.17 -6.57 26.51
C PHE A 6 22.25 -6.38 27.74
N PRO A 7 22.53 -6.95 28.94
CA PRO A 7 21.73 -6.72 30.14
C PRO A 7 21.68 -5.26 30.63
N GLU A 8 22.79 -4.52 30.50
CA GLU A 8 22.87 -3.11 30.88
C GLU A 8 22.06 -2.22 29.93
N SER A 9 22.08 -2.53 28.62
CA SER A 9 21.26 -1.82 27.64
C SER A 9 19.75 -2.03 27.86
N LEU A 10 19.33 -3.24 28.26
CA LEU A 10 17.93 -3.52 28.57
C LEU A 10 17.44 -2.76 29.81
N ALA A 11 18.25 -2.71 30.86
CA ALA A 11 17.93 -1.93 32.06
C ALA A 11 17.78 -0.42 31.75
N GLN A 12 18.65 0.11 30.88
CA GLN A 12 18.53 1.49 30.41
C GLN A 12 17.23 1.71 29.62
N ILE A 13 16.92 0.86 28.64
CA ILE A 13 15.69 0.95 27.84
C ILE A 13 14.44 0.87 28.73
N GLN A 14 14.44 -0.03 29.72
CA GLN A 14 13.35 -0.14 30.69
C GLN A 14 13.18 1.16 31.50
N GLY A 15 14.29 1.75 31.96
CA GLY A 15 14.27 3.02 32.69
C GLY A 15 13.73 4.17 31.84
N GLU A 16 14.18 4.27 30.58
CA GLU A 16 13.70 5.25 29.61
C GLU A 16 12.20 5.07 29.32
N PHE A 17 11.75 3.83 29.12
CA PHE A 17 10.33 3.53 28.91
C PHE A 17 9.47 3.97 30.10
N ILE A 18 9.88 3.65 31.33
CA ILE A 18 9.14 4.04 32.54
C ILE A 18 9.07 5.57 32.66
N ALA A 19 10.18 6.27 32.45
CA ALA A 19 10.22 7.73 32.50
C ALA A 19 9.33 8.37 31.43
N ASN A 20 9.40 7.86 30.19
CA ASN A 20 8.58 8.34 29.07
C ASN A 20 7.09 8.04 29.29
N TRP A 21 6.76 6.88 29.86
CA TRP A 21 5.39 6.51 30.21
C TRP A 21 4.81 7.41 31.30
N GLN A 22 5.58 7.71 32.34
CA GLN A 22 5.18 8.65 33.39
C GLN A 22 4.96 10.07 32.82
N ASN A 23 5.85 10.53 31.95
CA ASN A 23 5.72 11.81 31.27
C ASN A 23 4.47 11.87 30.37
N LEU A 24 4.22 10.81 29.60
CA LEU A 24 3.00 10.67 28.80
C LEU A 24 1.73 10.78 29.66
N LEU A 25 1.67 10.06 30.78
CA LEU A 25 0.54 10.15 31.71
C LEU A 25 0.38 11.56 32.30
N ALA A 26 1.46 12.21 32.69
CA ALA A 26 1.43 13.58 33.22
C ALA A 26 0.93 14.59 32.17
N GLN A 27 1.44 14.52 30.93
CA GLN A 27 1.00 15.38 29.84
C GLN A 27 -0.47 15.14 29.46
N ALA A 28 -0.91 13.88 29.47
CA ALA A 28 -2.30 13.50 29.22
C ALA A 28 -3.25 14.10 30.27
N GLN A 29 -2.89 13.98 31.56
CA GLN A 29 -3.66 14.56 32.66
C GLN A 29 -3.70 16.09 32.60
N ALA A 30 -2.60 16.72 32.19
CA ALA A 30 -2.52 18.17 31.99
C ALA A 30 -3.19 18.65 30.70
N GLY A 31 -3.68 17.75 29.83
CA GLY A 31 -4.26 18.12 28.53
C GLY A 31 -3.27 18.80 27.58
N SER A 32 -1.97 18.52 27.74
CA SER A 32 -0.86 19.21 27.06
C SER A 32 -0.16 18.35 26.02
N LEU A 33 -0.74 17.20 25.66
CA LEU A 33 -0.15 16.30 24.66
C LEU A 33 -0.06 17.01 23.30
N PRO A 34 1.14 17.03 22.68
CA PRO A 34 1.29 17.63 21.36
C PRO A 34 0.67 16.73 20.28
N PRO A 35 0.35 17.29 19.09
CA PRO A 35 0.01 16.48 17.93
C PRO A 35 1.12 15.45 17.61
N PRO A 36 0.77 14.17 17.37
CA PRO A 36 1.76 13.17 16.99
C PRO A 36 2.42 13.51 15.66
N LYS A 37 3.70 13.17 15.49
CA LYS A 37 4.42 13.35 14.22
C LYS A 37 4.01 12.35 13.15
N ASP A 38 3.44 11.22 13.55
CA ASP A 38 3.02 10.14 12.65
C ASP A 38 1.77 10.56 11.85
N ARG A 39 1.86 10.44 10.52
CA ARG A 39 0.78 10.80 9.59
C ARG A 39 -0.52 10.03 9.84
N ARG A 40 -0.46 8.82 10.42
CA ARG A 40 -1.65 8.04 10.79
C ARG A 40 -2.56 8.77 11.79
N PHE A 41 -2.00 9.70 12.57
CA PHE A 41 -2.69 10.41 13.65
C PHE A 41 -2.76 11.93 13.39
N SER A 42 -2.59 12.38 12.14
CA SER A 42 -2.46 13.81 11.83
C SER A 42 -3.77 14.54 11.61
N SER A 43 -4.91 13.83 11.55
CA SER A 43 -6.20 14.47 11.28
C SER A 43 -6.68 15.33 12.46
N ALA A 44 -7.66 16.20 12.20
CA ALA A 44 -8.30 16.99 13.24
C ALA A 44 -9.06 16.10 14.25
N ALA A 45 -9.60 14.96 13.82
CA ALA A 45 -10.37 14.05 14.67
C ALA A 45 -9.50 13.44 15.78
N TRP A 46 -8.23 13.14 15.50
CA TRP A 46 -7.26 12.71 16.50
C TRP A 46 -6.96 13.77 17.55
N GLN A 47 -6.96 15.05 17.16
CA GLN A 47 -6.66 16.19 18.04
C GLN A 47 -7.88 16.65 18.85
N ALA A 48 -9.09 16.27 18.45
CA ALA A 48 -10.33 16.72 19.06
C ALA A 48 -10.53 16.20 20.50
N HIS A 49 -10.00 15.02 20.83
CA HIS A 49 -10.14 14.43 22.17
C HIS A 49 -8.80 13.93 22.74
N PRO A 50 -8.47 14.27 24.00
CA PRO A 50 -7.24 13.85 24.65
C PRO A 50 -7.01 12.33 24.70
N ASN A 51 -8.09 11.54 24.74
CA ASN A 51 -8.00 10.07 24.79
C ASN A 51 -7.41 9.49 23.50
N TYR A 52 -7.75 10.04 22.32
CA TYR A 52 -7.20 9.58 21.05
C TYR A 52 -5.74 9.97 20.89
N LEU A 53 -5.37 11.18 21.32
CA LEU A 53 -3.97 11.60 21.41
C LEU A 53 -3.16 10.69 22.33
N PHE A 54 -3.72 10.32 23.48
CA PHE A 54 -3.07 9.39 24.41
C PHE A 54 -2.83 8.02 23.78
N LEU A 55 -3.84 7.43 23.11
CA LEU A 55 -3.70 6.14 22.43
C LEU A 55 -2.63 6.19 21.33
N ALA A 56 -2.59 7.27 20.55
CA ALA A 56 -1.57 7.48 19.54
C ALA A 56 -0.16 7.55 20.15
N HIS A 57 0.05 8.35 21.19
CA HIS A 57 1.35 8.46 21.86
C HIS A 57 1.76 7.17 22.58
N ALA A 58 0.82 6.45 23.20
CA ALA A 58 1.10 5.16 23.82
C ALA A 58 1.57 4.12 22.78
N HIS A 59 0.93 4.08 21.62
CA HIS A 59 1.35 3.23 20.50
C HIS A 59 2.75 3.61 19.99
N LEU A 60 3.02 4.90 19.77
CA LEU A 60 4.32 5.38 19.29
C LEU A 60 5.45 5.10 20.30
N LEU A 61 5.19 5.28 21.59
CA LEU A 61 6.13 4.95 22.66
C LEU A 61 6.43 3.44 22.68
N ALA A 62 5.41 2.59 22.56
CA ALA A 62 5.60 1.15 22.47
C ALA A 62 6.42 0.75 21.24
N ALA A 63 6.14 1.34 20.08
CA ALA A 63 6.88 1.08 18.85
C ALA A 63 8.34 1.50 18.94
N GLN A 64 8.62 2.70 19.47
CA GLN A 64 9.98 3.19 19.69
C GLN A 64 10.75 2.29 20.66
N THR A 65 10.13 1.89 21.76
CA THR A 65 10.77 1.03 22.77
C THR A 65 11.08 -0.35 22.19
N MET A 66 10.17 -0.92 21.40
CA MET A 66 10.40 -2.19 20.70
C MET A 66 11.57 -2.09 19.73
N GLN A 67 11.66 -1.00 18.97
CA GLN A 67 12.79 -0.76 18.07
C GLN A 67 14.12 -0.71 18.85
N GLN A 68 14.17 0.03 19.96
CA GLN A 68 15.36 0.08 20.82
C GLN A 68 15.75 -1.31 21.37
N MET A 69 14.78 -2.13 21.80
CA MET A 69 15.06 -3.50 22.27
C MET A 69 15.67 -4.38 21.18
N ILE A 70 15.18 -4.26 19.95
CA ILE A 70 15.70 -5.02 18.80
C ILE A 70 17.09 -4.53 18.40
N ASP A 71 17.34 -3.22 18.46
CA ASP A 71 18.65 -2.62 18.17
C ASP A 71 19.69 -2.94 19.26
N ALA A 72 19.25 -3.16 20.51
CA ALA A 72 20.12 -3.60 21.60
C ALA A 72 20.43 -5.11 21.55
N ALA A 73 19.58 -5.92 20.89
CA ALA A 73 19.72 -7.38 20.85
C ALA A 73 21.10 -7.83 20.36
N ASP A 74 21.72 -8.77 21.07
CA ASP A 74 22.96 -9.42 20.63
C ASP A 74 22.64 -10.51 19.58
N LEU A 75 22.31 -10.05 18.39
CA LEU A 75 21.94 -10.88 17.24
C LEU A 75 22.80 -10.53 16.02
N PRO A 76 23.10 -11.52 15.16
CA PRO A 76 23.60 -11.28 13.82
C PRO A 76 22.66 -10.35 13.04
N GLU A 77 23.23 -9.53 12.16
CA GLU A 77 22.50 -8.48 11.44
C GLU A 77 21.30 -8.99 10.64
N ASP A 78 21.45 -10.14 9.97
CA ASP A 78 20.38 -10.77 9.20
C ASP A 78 19.20 -11.22 10.06
N GLN A 79 19.47 -11.67 11.29
CA GLN A 79 18.45 -12.06 12.25
C GLN A 79 17.79 -10.84 12.90
N ARG A 80 18.56 -9.79 13.20
CA ARG A 80 18.05 -8.52 13.71
C ARG A 80 17.08 -7.88 12.74
N GLU A 81 17.43 -7.80 11.46
CA GLU A 81 16.56 -7.21 10.42
C GLU A 81 15.27 -8.01 10.23
N ARG A 82 15.34 -9.35 10.28
CA ARG A 82 14.13 -10.20 10.26
C ARG A 82 13.25 -9.97 11.48
N LEU A 83 13.84 -9.91 12.67
CA LEU A 83 13.11 -9.65 13.91
C LEU A 83 12.45 -8.26 13.88
N LYS A 84 13.20 -7.25 13.44
CA LYS A 84 12.70 -5.88 13.23
C LYS A 84 11.52 -5.87 12.29
N PHE A 85 11.65 -6.49 11.12
CA PHE A 85 10.56 -6.59 10.16
C PHE A 85 9.31 -7.22 10.80
N SER A 86 9.44 -8.39 11.42
CA SER A 86 8.29 -9.07 12.04
C SER A 86 7.67 -8.27 13.19
N ALA A 87 8.47 -7.67 14.06
CA ALA A 87 7.98 -6.87 15.18
C ALA A 87 7.25 -5.61 14.71
N MET A 88 7.79 -4.91 13.71
CA MET A 88 7.13 -3.74 13.14
C MET A 88 5.81 -4.10 12.45
N GLN A 89 5.73 -5.25 11.76
CA GLN A 89 4.45 -5.73 11.21
C GLN A 89 3.39 -5.97 12.29
N TRP A 90 3.77 -6.56 13.42
CA TRP A 90 2.85 -6.74 14.55
C TRP A 90 2.42 -5.42 15.17
N LEU A 91 3.36 -4.50 15.39
CA LEU A 91 3.07 -3.18 15.91
C LEU A 91 2.13 -2.41 14.98
N ASP A 92 2.40 -2.41 13.69
CA ASP A 92 1.56 -1.75 12.69
C ASP A 92 0.18 -2.38 12.61
N ALA A 93 0.06 -3.71 12.78
CA ALA A 93 -1.23 -4.40 12.80
C ALA A 93 -2.10 -3.98 14.00
N ILE A 94 -1.50 -3.79 15.18
CA ILE A 94 -2.22 -3.38 16.40
C ILE A 94 -2.40 -1.86 16.52
N ALA A 95 -1.99 -1.08 15.52
CA ALA A 95 -2.11 0.37 15.56
C ALA A 95 -3.57 0.80 15.78
N PRO A 96 -3.84 1.81 16.63
CA PRO A 96 -5.21 2.23 16.95
C PRO A 96 -5.96 2.78 15.73
N SER A 97 -5.25 3.19 14.69
CA SER A 97 -5.82 3.61 13.41
C SER A 97 -6.50 2.47 12.64
N ASN A 98 -6.25 1.20 13.00
CA ASN A 98 -6.77 0.06 12.23
C ASN A 98 -8.16 -0.40 12.68
N TYR A 99 -8.63 0.07 13.84
CA TYR A 99 -9.85 -0.44 14.46
C TYR A 99 -10.90 0.65 14.62
N LEU A 100 -12.15 0.33 14.25
CA LEU A 100 -13.32 1.22 14.38
C LEU A 100 -13.44 1.82 15.79
N ALA A 101 -13.21 1.01 16.82
CA ALA A 101 -13.38 1.43 18.22
C ALA A 101 -12.34 2.47 18.69
N THR A 102 -11.19 2.56 18.02
CA THR A 102 -10.07 3.42 18.44
C THR A 102 -9.69 4.47 17.40
N ASN A 103 -10.28 4.40 16.19
CA ASN A 103 -10.02 5.36 15.12
C ASN A 103 -11.13 6.45 15.08
N PRO A 104 -10.83 7.69 15.48
CA PRO A 104 -11.79 8.79 15.48
C PRO A 104 -12.22 9.23 14.08
N ASP A 105 -11.37 9.09 13.05
CA ASP A 105 -11.74 9.43 11.67
C ASP A 105 -12.88 8.53 11.17
N VAL A 106 -12.78 7.25 11.47
CA VAL A 106 -13.79 6.26 11.09
C VAL A 106 -15.07 6.47 11.89
N GLN A 107 -14.97 6.76 13.18
CA GLN A 107 -16.14 7.08 14.01
C GLN A 107 -16.86 8.34 13.53
N GLN A 108 -16.11 9.39 13.20
CA GLN A 108 -16.65 10.62 12.65
C GLN A 108 -17.36 10.34 11.32
N THR A 109 -16.71 9.62 10.41
CA THR A 109 -17.30 9.21 9.12
C THR A 109 -18.58 8.39 9.33
N LEU A 110 -18.60 7.50 10.32
CA LEU A 110 -19.77 6.68 10.65
C LEU A 110 -20.95 7.55 11.08
N VAL A 111 -20.71 8.55 11.93
CA VAL A 111 -21.73 9.50 12.40
C VAL A 111 -22.22 10.39 11.25
N GLU A 112 -21.30 10.99 10.49
CA GLU A 112 -21.62 11.89 9.36
C GLU A 112 -22.41 11.17 8.26
N SER A 113 -22.01 9.94 7.93
CA SER A 113 -22.71 9.09 6.96
C SER A 113 -23.95 8.39 7.52
N LYS A 114 -24.29 8.57 8.80
CA LYS A 114 -25.37 7.86 9.50
C LYS A 114 -25.31 6.34 9.33
N GLY A 115 -24.10 5.78 9.30
CA GLY A 115 -23.86 4.34 9.11
C GLY A 115 -23.77 3.87 7.65
N MET A 116 -24.06 4.72 6.67
CA MET A 116 -24.04 4.33 5.25
C MET A 116 -22.64 3.89 4.77
N SER A 117 -21.58 4.49 5.29
CA SER A 117 -20.20 4.09 4.98
C SER A 117 -19.91 2.63 5.36
N LEU A 118 -20.39 2.18 6.51
CA LEU A 118 -20.20 0.81 6.99
C LEU A 118 -21.00 -0.19 6.16
N LEU A 119 -22.26 0.14 5.84
CA LEU A 119 -23.10 -0.68 4.97
C LEU A 119 -22.46 -0.86 3.59
N GLN A 120 -21.97 0.23 2.99
CA GLN A 120 -21.28 0.18 1.71
C GLN A 120 -20.00 -0.67 1.78
N GLY A 121 -19.19 -0.51 2.83
CA GLY A 121 -17.99 -1.32 3.04
C GLY A 121 -18.29 -2.82 3.16
N MET A 122 -19.38 -3.18 3.84
CA MET A 122 -19.81 -4.58 3.95
C MET A 122 -20.31 -5.15 2.62
N THR A 123 -21.04 -4.36 1.82
CA THR A 123 -21.42 -4.76 0.46
C THR A 123 -20.18 -5.02 -0.40
N ASN A 124 -19.21 -4.09 -0.40
CA ASN A 124 -17.96 -4.25 -1.14
C ASN A 124 -17.19 -5.51 -0.70
N PHE A 125 -17.11 -5.76 0.61
CA PHE A 125 -16.45 -6.95 1.16
C PHE A 125 -17.11 -8.25 0.70
N LEU A 126 -18.45 -8.31 0.70
CA LEU A 126 -19.18 -9.49 0.23
C LEU A 126 -18.99 -9.73 -1.27
N GLU A 127 -19.00 -8.66 -2.08
CA GLU A 127 -18.71 -8.75 -3.52
C GLU A 127 -17.29 -9.25 -3.79
N ASP A 128 -16.29 -8.73 -3.08
CA ASP A 128 -14.90 -9.16 -3.21
C ASP A 128 -14.70 -10.61 -2.77
N MET A 129 -15.39 -11.04 -1.72
CA MET A 129 -15.39 -12.43 -1.28
C MET A 129 -15.99 -13.36 -2.34
N GLN A 130 -17.06 -12.95 -3.03
CA GLN A 130 -17.64 -13.71 -4.15
C GLN A 130 -16.69 -13.79 -5.35
N LYS A 131 -15.92 -12.73 -5.62
CA LYS A 131 -14.91 -12.71 -6.70
C LYS A 131 -13.63 -13.48 -6.35
N GLY A 132 -13.41 -13.80 -5.08
CA GLY A 132 -12.18 -14.45 -4.59
C GLY A 132 -10.94 -13.55 -4.63
N ARG A 133 -11.10 -12.24 -4.84
CA ARG A 133 -10.03 -11.24 -4.89
C ARG A 133 -10.55 -9.87 -4.50
N MET A 134 -9.69 -9.04 -3.93
CA MET A 134 -10.04 -7.64 -3.60
C MET A 134 -10.12 -6.81 -4.87
N SER A 135 -11.24 -6.09 -5.05
CA SER A 135 -11.43 -5.18 -6.19
C SER A 135 -10.75 -3.84 -5.89
N GLN A 136 -9.82 -3.42 -6.74
CA GLN A 136 -9.20 -2.08 -6.60
C GLN A 136 -9.93 -1.01 -7.42
N THR A 137 -10.61 -1.43 -8.49
CA THR A 137 -11.31 -0.56 -9.44
C THR A 137 -12.59 -1.23 -9.91
N ASP A 138 -13.54 -0.41 -10.36
CA ASP A 138 -14.73 -0.90 -11.04
C ASP A 138 -14.37 -1.42 -12.44
N GLU A 139 -14.32 -2.74 -12.58
CA GLU A 139 -13.98 -3.42 -13.84
C GLU A 139 -15.09 -3.33 -14.88
N SER A 140 -16.35 -3.05 -14.48
CA SER A 140 -17.45 -2.91 -15.43
C SER A 140 -17.25 -1.76 -16.41
N ARG A 141 -16.38 -0.80 -16.03
CA ARG A 141 -16.03 0.36 -16.85
C ARG A 141 -14.92 0.06 -17.86
N PHE A 142 -14.32 -1.13 -17.84
CA PHE A 142 -13.22 -1.52 -18.73
C PHE A 142 -13.54 -2.80 -19.48
N GLN A 143 -13.79 -2.67 -20.78
CA GLN A 143 -14.06 -3.76 -21.70
C GLN A 143 -12.93 -3.85 -22.71
N VAL A 144 -12.15 -4.94 -22.61
CA VAL A 144 -11.05 -5.23 -23.54
C VAL A 144 -11.62 -5.38 -24.95
N GLY A 145 -11.09 -4.63 -25.91
CA GLY A 145 -11.57 -4.54 -27.28
C GLY A 145 -12.61 -3.44 -27.53
N GLU A 146 -13.20 -2.82 -26.50
CA GLU A 146 -14.13 -1.69 -26.68
C GLU A 146 -13.55 -0.36 -26.20
N ASN A 147 -12.95 -0.33 -25.01
CA ASN A 147 -12.38 0.88 -24.43
C ASN A 147 -10.99 0.69 -23.81
N LEU A 148 -10.41 -0.50 -24.01
CA LEU A 148 -9.07 -0.88 -23.61
C LEU A 148 -8.50 -1.85 -24.64
N ALA A 149 -7.21 -1.79 -24.98
CA ALA A 149 -6.60 -2.59 -26.04
C ALA A 149 -7.33 -2.45 -27.39
N ILE A 150 -7.59 -1.21 -27.79
CA ILE A 150 -8.33 -0.87 -29.02
C ILE A 150 -7.44 -0.42 -30.17
N THR A 151 -6.12 -0.62 -30.09
CA THR A 151 -5.25 -0.32 -31.22
C THR A 151 -5.55 -1.32 -32.34
N PRO A 152 -5.91 -0.87 -33.56
CA PRO A 152 -6.33 -1.79 -34.63
C PRO A 152 -5.24 -2.81 -34.96
N GLY A 153 -5.61 -4.08 -34.98
CA GLY A 153 -4.69 -5.18 -35.22
C GLY A 153 -5.44 -6.50 -35.40
N GLN A 154 -4.71 -7.52 -35.86
CA GLN A 154 -5.27 -8.84 -36.15
C GLN A 154 -4.35 -9.94 -35.64
N VAL A 155 -4.94 -11.05 -35.19
CA VAL A 155 -4.19 -12.26 -34.83
C VAL A 155 -3.69 -12.91 -36.12
N VAL A 156 -2.37 -12.99 -36.28
CA VAL A 156 -1.72 -13.57 -37.47
C VAL A 156 -1.15 -14.97 -37.24
N PHE A 157 -1.05 -15.39 -35.97
CA PHE A 157 -0.63 -16.73 -35.57
C PHE A 157 -1.23 -17.07 -34.20
N GLU A 158 -1.54 -18.35 -33.98
CA GLU A 158 -2.07 -18.85 -32.72
C GLU A 158 -1.57 -20.27 -32.45
N ASN A 159 -1.27 -20.56 -31.19
CA ASN A 159 -1.05 -21.92 -30.70
C ASN A 159 -1.57 -22.08 -29.25
N ALA A 160 -1.28 -23.22 -28.62
CA ALA A 160 -1.73 -23.51 -27.26
C ALA A 160 -1.15 -22.60 -26.15
N LEU A 161 -0.13 -21.80 -26.46
CA LEU A 161 0.57 -20.94 -25.50
C LEU A 161 0.27 -19.45 -25.71
N PHE A 162 0.12 -18.99 -26.95
CA PHE A 162 -0.04 -17.57 -27.26
C PHE A 162 -0.74 -17.29 -28.59
N GLN A 163 -1.17 -16.04 -28.74
CA GLN A 163 -1.63 -15.44 -29.99
C GLN A 163 -0.65 -14.34 -30.39
N LEU A 164 -0.23 -14.32 -31.65
CA LEU A 164 0.59 -13.22 -32.18
C LEU A 164 -0.33 -12.19 -32.84
N VAL A 165 -0.39 -10.99 -32.28
CA VAL A 165 -1.11 -9.86 -32.86
C VAL A 165 -0.15 -9.06 -33.73
N GLN A 166 -0.56 -8.76 -34.96
CA GLN A 166 0.07 -7.76 -35.81
C GLN A 166 -0.83 -6.52 -35.87
N TYR A 167 -0.29 -5.37 -35.50
CA TYR A 167 -1.04 -4.10 -35.51
C TYR A 167 -1.04 -3.45 -36.90
N GLU A 168 -2.14 -2.76 -37.23
CA GLU A 168 -2.31 -2.04 -38.49
C GLU A 168 -1.42 -0.79 -38.54
N PRO A 169 -0.58 -0.61 -39.58
CA PRO A 169 0.26 0.57 -39.72
C PRO A 169 -0.56 1.87 -39.77
N GLN A 170 -0.17 2.88 -38.99
CA GLN A 170 -0.78 4.23 -38.99
C GLN A 170 0.02 5.26 -39.82
N THR A 171 1.02 4.79 -40.58
CA THR A 171 1.91 5.62 -41.40
C THR A 171 2.04 5.04 -42.81
N THR A 172 2.40 5.87 -43.79
CA THR A 172 2.56 5.43 -45.19
C THR A 172 3.82 4.60 -45.43
N GLN A 173 4.85 4.79 -44.59
CA GLN A 173 6.10 4.03 -44.62
C GLN A 173 6.47 3.61 -43.21
N VAL A 174 7.00 2.41 -43.08
CA VAL A 174 7.43 1.83 -41.81
C VAL A 174 8.92 1.46 -41.86
N TYR A 175 9.54 1.35 -40.69
CA TYR A 175 10.90 0.85 -40.57
C TYR A 175 11.00 -0.59 -41.07
N LYS A 176 12.15 -0.94 -41.67
CA LYS A 176 12.42 -2.28 -42.19
C LYS A 176 12.43 -3.36 -41.09
N THR A 177 12.89 -3.01 -39.90
CA THR A 177 12.98 -3.95 -38.77
C THR A 177 11.74 -3.79 -37.88
N PRO A 178 10.95 -4.85 -37.68
CA PRO A 178 9.75 -4.79 -36.84
C PRO A 178 10.09 -4.76 -35.34
N LEU A 179 9.12 -4.33 -34.53
CA LEU A 179 9.18 -4.39 -33.07
C LEU A 179 8.30 -5.55 -32.57
N LEU A 180 8.92 -6.54 -31.91
CA LEU A 180 8.21 -7.62 -31.23
C LEU A 180 8.14 -7.34 -29.73
N MET A 181 6.93 -7.26 -29.18
CA MET A 181 6.68 -7.06 -27.75
C MET A 181 6.38 -8.39 -27.07
N VAL A 182 7.05 -8.65 -25.95
CA VAL A 182 6.85 -9.84 -25.12
C VAL A 182 6.44 -9.38 -23.71
N PRO A 183 5.14 -9.30 -23.41
CA PRO A 183 4.65 -8.83 -22.13
C PRO A 183 4.91 -9.87 -21.01
N PRO A 184 4.88 -9.45 -19.73
CA PRO A 184 4.96 -10.39 -18.62
C PRO A 184 3.74 -11.33 -18.62
N CYS A 185 3.94 -12.61 -18.29
CA CYS A 185 2.86 -13.61 -18.24
C CYS A 185 2.02 -13.58 -16.95
N ILE A 186 2.41 -12.76 -15.97
CA ILE A 186 1.68 -12.60 -14.69
C ILE A 186 0.47 -11.67 -14.87
N ASN A 187 0.67 -10.56 -15.60
CA ASN A 187 -0.37 -9.60 -15.94
C ASN A 187 -0.80 -9.81 -17.41
N LYS A 188 -1.92 -9.23 -17.81
CA LYS A 188 -2.36 -9.33 -19.22
C LYS A 188 -1.57 -8.35 -20.11
N TYR A 189 -1.43 -8.69 -21.38
CA TYR A 189 -0.61 -7.96 -22.37
C TYR A 189 -0.99 -6.48 -22.51
N TYR A 190 -2.28 -6.16 -22.32
CA TYR A 190 -2.85 -4.84 -22.58
C TYR A 190 -2.30 -3.74 -21.65
N ILE A 191 -1.43 -4.05 -20.70
CA ILE A 191 -0.66 -3.03 -19.98
C ILE A 191 0.17 -2.16 -20.94
N LEU A 192 0.56 -2.71 -22.10
CA LEU A 192 1.25 -1.98 -23.16
C LEU A 192 0.28 -1.33 -24.17
N ASP A 193 -1.00 -1.66 -24.10
CA ASP A 193 -2.05 -1.20 -25.00
C ASP A 193 -3.33 -0.90 -24.21
N LEU A 194 -3.25 0.10 -23.32
CA LEU A 194 -4.37 0.49 -22.45
C LEU A 194 -5.40 1.32 -23.24
N GLN A 195 -5.45 2.62 -23.00
CA GLN A 195 -6.27 3.58 -23.73
C GLN A 195 -5.43 4.28 -24.79
N PRO A 196 -6.07 4.86 -25.83
CA PRO A 196 -5.41 5.73 -26.81
C PRO A 196 -4.30 6.65 -26.29
N GLU A 197 -4.53 7.32 -25.16
CA GLU A 197 -3.65 8.35 -24.62
C GLU A 197 -2.41 7.78 -23.91
N ASN A 198 -2.45 6.50 -23.52
CA ASN A 198 -1.39 5.82 -22.77
C ASN A 198 -1.02 4.43 -23.32
N SER A 199 -1.35 4.18 -24.59
CA SER A 199 -0.96 2.96 -25.31
C SER A 199 0.44 3.13 -25.91
N PHE A 200 1.39 2.31 -25.44
CA PHE A 200 2.73 2.25 -26.02
C PHE A 200 2.71 1.59 -27.40
N VAL A 201 1.86 0.58 -27.60
CA VAL A 201 1.63 -0.05 -28.90
C VAL A 201 1.23 1.01 -29.93
N ARG A 202 0.17 1.79 -29.63
CA ARG A 202 -0.30 2.85 -30.53
C ARG A 202 0.80 3.84 -30.85
N TYR A 203 1.51 4.32 -29.82
CA TYR A 203 2.64 5.23 -30.01
C TYR A 203 3.70 4.63 -30.95
N ALA A 204 4.10 3.37 -30.76
CA ALA A 204 5.11 2.73 -31.60
C ALA A 204 4.66 2.58 -33.06
N VAL A 205 3.38 2.23 -33.29
CA VAL A 205 2.79 2.17 -34.62
C VAL A 205 2.76 3.56 -35.27
N ASP A 206 2.37 4.60 -34.52
CA ASP A 206 2.36 6.00 -34.96
C ASP A 206 3.77 6.52 -35.30
N GLN A 207 4.81 6.00 -34.62
CA GLN A 207 6.21 6.31 -34.95
C GLN A 207 6.74 5.55 -36.19
N GLY A 208 5.93 4.71 -36.83
CA GLY A 208 6.29 3.99 -38.05
C GLY A 208 6.95 2.63 -37.83
N PHE A 209 6.78 2.01 -36.66
CA PHE A 209 7.17 0.61 -36.47
C PHE A 209 6.06 -0.33 -36.95
N THR A 210 6.42 -1.43 -37.61
CA THR A 210 5.54 -2.61 -37.66
C THR A 210 5.62 -3.31 -36.31
N VAL A 211 4.52 -3.30 -35.56
CA VAL A 211 4.47 -3.83 -34.19
C VAL A 211 3.79 -5.19 -34.18
N PHE A 212 4.44 -6.15 -33.52
CA PHE A 212 3.89 -7.45 -33.16
C PHE A 212 3.86 -7.60 -31.64
N MET A 213 2.87 -8.30 -31.12
CA MET A 213 2.75 -8.58 -29.69
C MET A 213 2.31 -10.02 -29.44
N ILE A 214 2.96 -10.65 -28.47
CA ILE A 214 2.64 -11.98 -27.93
C ILE A 214 1.56 -11.86 -26.85
#